data_AF-A0A1F4Q9D1-F1
#
_entry.id   AF-A0A1F4Q9D1-F1
#
_cell.length_a   1.000
_cell.length_b   1.000
_cell.length_c   1.000
_cell.angle_alpha   90.00
_cell.angle_beta   90.00
_cell.angle_gamma   90.00
#
_symmetry.space_group_name_H-M   'P 1'
#
loop_
_entity.id
_entity.type
_entity.pdbx_description
1 polymer ?
#
loop_
_entity_poly.entity_id
_entity_poly.type
_entity_poly.pdbx_seq_one_letter_code
_entity_poly.pdbx_strand_id
1 'polypeptide(L)'
;MARRSRTLASLEGKLGAVIRREVSKVLRRLKDQIARRERELTALKAEYTKGADLLRKRLKGGPATATRRPRRRARQINWKKVFSSLPARFTLKTLARHAVAGKRPKPHLYAVLSRWKKEGLLAKDSGGGYRKVTTRPPRKRKSRRAKPVRVQKPAARTEVPSA
;
A
#
# COMPACT_ATOMS: atom_id res chain seq x y z
N MET A 1 -73.91 19.44 -41.20
CA MET A 1 -73.00 19.22 -40.04
C MET A 1 -72.15 17.94 -40.13
N ALA A 2 -72.56 16.87 -40.82
CA ALA A 2 -71.86 15.57 -40.84
C ALA A 2 -70.47 15.50 -41.51
N ARG A 3 -70.11 16.46 -42.39
CA ARG A 3 -68.80 16.43 -43.07
C ARG A 3 -67.63 16.85 -42.17
N ARG A 4 -67.87 17.75 -41.20
CA ARG A 4 -66.82 18.25 -40.28
C ARG A 4 -66.43 17.24 -39.20
N SER A 5 -67.36 16.40 -38.74
CA SER A 5 -67.07 15.34 -37.77
C SER A 5 -66.24 14.21 -38.37
N ARG A 6 -66.48 13.86 -39.63
CA ARG A 6 -65.71 12.82 -40.34
C ARG A 6 -64.25 13.23 -40.62
N THR A 7 -63.97 14.52 -40.80
CA THR A 7 -62.60 15.03 -40.98
C THR A 7 -61.80 15.05 -39.68
N LEU A 8 -62.45 15.34 -38.53
CA LEU A 8 -61.78 15.33 -37.22
C LEU A 8 -61.37 13.92 -36.80
N ALA A 9 -62.26 12.93 -36.95
CA ALA A 9 -61.93 11.52 -36.66
C ALA A 9 -60.77 11.00 -37.53
N SER A 10 -60.67 11.45 -38.78
CA SER A 10 -59.55 11.11 -39.69
C SER A 10 -58.22 11.74 -39.24
N LEU A 11 -58.25 12.98 -38.75
CA LEU A 11 -57.08 13.68 -38.21
C LEU A 11 -56.60 13.03 -36.91
N GLU A 12 -57.51 12.68 -36.00
CA GLU A 12 -57.20 11.98 -34.75
C GLU A 12 -56.60 10.58 -35.01
N GLY A 13 -57.14 9.84 -35.99
CA GLY A 13 -56.58 8.55 -36.41
C GLY A 13 -55.16 8.66 -36.98
N LYS A 14 -54.87 9.72 -37.75
CA LYS A 14 -53.54 10.02 -38.29
C LYS A 14 -52.55 10.41 -37.20
N LEU A 15 -52.94 11.29 -36.27
CA LEU A 15 -52.13 11.67 -35.11
C LEU A 15 -51.77 10.44 -34.25
N GLY A 16 -52.75 9.59 -33.95
CA GLY A 16 -52.51 8.34 -33.21
C GLY A 16 -51.57 7.39 -33.95
N ALA A 17 -51.63 7.32 -35.29
CA ALA A 17 -50.71 6.51 -36.09
C ALA A 17 -49.27 7.05 -36.08
N VAL A 18 -49.09 8.37 -36.11
CA VAL A 18 -47.76 9.02 -36.00
C VAL A 18 -47.14 8.75 -34.64
N ILE A 19 -47.90 8.92 -33.55
CA ILE A 19 -47.43 8.66 -32.19
C ILE A 19 -47.01 7.20 -32.03
N ARG A 20 -47.83 6.25 -32.49
CA ARG A 20 -47.49 4.81 -32.44
C ARG A 20 -46.21 4.48 -33.22
N ARG A 21 -45.98 5.14 -34.36
CA ARG A 21 -44.74 4.96 -35.15
C ARG A 21 -43.52 5.49 -34.42
N GLU A 22 -43.61 6.66 -33.81
CA GLU A 22 -42.49 7.24 -33.04
C GLU A 22 -42.18 6.41 -31.79
N VAL A 23 -43.20 6.00 -31.03
CA VAL A 23 -43.02 5.07 -29.89
C VAL A 23 -42.37 3.77 -30.35
N SER A 24 -42.80 3.20 -31.47
CA SER A 24 -42.21 1.97 -32.02
C SER A 24 -40.74 2.16 -32.42
N LYS A 25 -40.37 3.33 -32.99
CA LYS A 25 -38.98 3.65 -33.30
C LYS A 25 -38.12 3.77 -32.05
N VAL A 26 -38.62 4.43 -31.01
CA VAL A 26 -37.91 4.58 -29.73
C VAL A 26 -37.71 3.22 -29.07
N LEU A 27 -38.74 2.38 -29.03
CA LEU A 27 -38.65 1.02 -28.48
C LEU A 27 -37.64 0.15 -29.23
N ARG A 28 -37.62 0.23 -30.58
CA ARG A 28 -36.61 -0.47 -31.39
C ARG A 28 -35.19 0.02 -31.07
N ARG A 29 -34.98 1.34 -31.04
CA ARG A 29 -33.67 1.93 -30.68
C ARG A 29 -33.20 1.50 -29.29
N LEU A 30 -34.10 1.50 -28.30
CA LEU A 30 -33.79 1.06 -26.95
C LEU A 30 -33.42 -0.43 -26.92
N LYS A 31 -34.17 -1.28 -27.65
CA LYS A 31 -33.86 -2.70 -27.77
C LYS A 31 -32.48 -2.94 -28.39
N ASP A 32 -32.15 -2.21 -29.46
CA ASP A 32 -30.85 -2.31 -30.12
C ASP A 32 -29.71 -1.82 -29.21
N GLN A 33 -29.94 -0.74 -28.44
CA GLN A 33 -28.99 -0.25 -27.45
C GLN A 33 -28.76 -1.25 -26.33
N ILE A 34 -29.81 -1.88 -25.80
CA ILE A 34 -29.70 -2.93 -24.79
C ILE A 34 -28.85 -4.08 -25.34
N ALA A 35 -29.18 -4.59 -26.53
CA ALA A 35 -28.45 -5.69 -27.15
C ALA A 35 -26.96 -5.34 -27.37
N ARG A 36 -26.65 -4.10 -27.76
CA ARG A 36 -25.27 -3.62 -27.91
C ARG A 36 -24.54 -3.59 -26.57
N ARG A 37 -25.17 -3.03 -25.52
CA ARG A 37 -24.59 -2.95 -24.17
C ARG A 37 -24.37 -4.32 -23.56
N GLU A 38 -25.26 -5.26 -23.80
CA GLU A 38 -25.10 -6.65 -23.37
C GLU A 38 -23.87 -7.29 -24.02
N ARG A 39 -23.66 -7.09 -25.33
CA ARG A 39 -22.45 -7.55 -26.02
C ARG A 39 -21.19 -6.93 -25.42
N GLU A 40 -21.18 -5.61 -25.19
CA GLU A 40 -20.05 -4.91 -24.54
C GLU A 40 -19.77 -5.48 -23.13
N LEU A 41 -20.82 -5.73 -22.33
CA LEU A 41 -20.69 -6.35 -21.01
C LEU A 41 -20.13 -7.77 -21.08
N THR A 42 -20.55 -8.58 -22.05
CA THR A 42 -20.00 -9.93 -22.23
C THR A 42 -18.52 -9.90 -22.62
N ALA A 43 -18.12 -8.98 -23.50
CA ALA A 43 -16.72 -8.79 -23.89
C ALA A 43 -15.85 -8.35 -22.70
N LEU A 44 -16.30 -7.35 -21.93
CA LEU A 44 -15.59 -6.88 -20.73
C LEU A 44 -15.47 -7.98 -19.66
N LYS A 45 -16.52 -8.79 -19.46
CA LYS A 45 -16.45 -9.96 -18.57
C LYS A 45 -15.42 -10.99 -19.05
N ALA A 46 -15.33 -11.23 -20.36
CA ALA A 46 -14.33 -12.11 -20.95
C ALA A 46 -12.90 -11.56 -20.75
N GLU A 47 -12.70 -10.25 -20.87
CA GLU A 47 -11.41 -9.63 -20.58
C GLU A 47 -11.04 -9.69 -19.10
N TYR A 48 -11.99 -9.42 -18.20
CA TYR A 48 -11.79 -9.53 -16.76
C TYR A 48 -11.39 -10.95 -16.36
N THR A 49 -12.09 -11.97 -16.89
CA THR A 49 -11.77 -13.38 -16.61
C THR A 49 -10.39 -13.76 -17.14
N LYS A 50 -10.03 -13.34 -18.36
CA LYS A 50 -8.66 -13.51 -18.88
C LYS A 50 -7.61 -12.86 -17.97
N GLY A 51 -7.83 -11.63 -17.52
CA GLY A 51 -6.94 -10.93 -16.59
C GLY A 51 -6.82 -11.63 -15.23
N ALA A 52 -7.95 -12.08 -14.67
CA ALA A 52 -8.00 -12.83 -13.43
C ALA A 52 -7.26 -14.17 -13.55
N ASP A 53 -7.39 -14.87 -14.68
CA ASP A 53 -6.69 -16.11 -14.93
C ASP A 53 -5.18 -15.92 -15.10
N LEU A 54 -4.75 -14.84 -15.75
CA LEU A 54 -3.32 -14.49 -15.84
C LEU A 54 -2.73 -14.20 -14.46
N LEU A 55 -3.45 -13.45 -13.61
CA LEU A 55 -3.04 -13.21 -12.23
C LEU A 55 -3.00 -14.50 -11.41
N ARG A 56 -4.02 -15.36 -11.52
CA ARG A 56 -4.05 -16.67 -10.86
C ARG A 56 -2.91 -17.58 -11.34
N LYS A 57 -2.63 -17.62 -12.64
CA LYS A 57 -1.50 -18.37 -13.22
C LYS A 57 -0.17 -17.80 -12.77
N ARG A 58 -0.02 -16.47 -12.63
CA ARG A 58 1.18 -15.85 -12.07
C ARG A 58 1.39 -16.17 -10.59
N LEU A 59 0.30 -16.28 -9.81
CA LEU A 59 0.37 -16.69 -8.41
C LEU A 59 0.66 -18.19 -8.25
N LYS A 60 0.12 -19.04 -9.13
CA LYS A 60 0.38 -20.50 -9.14
C LYS A 60 1.71 -20.88 -9.79
N GLY A 61 2.17 -20.10 -10.76
CA GLY A 61 3.43 -20.25 -11.51
C GLY A 61 4.52 -19.29 -11.05
N GLY A 62 4.35 -18.65 -9.88
CA GLY A 62 5.50 -18.12 -9.13
C GLY A 62 6.50 -19.26 -8.95
N PRO A 63 7.82 -19.00 -8.98
CA PRO A 63 8.85 -20.03 -9.06
C PRO A 63 8.49 -21.13 -8.07
N ALA A 64 8.20 -22.33 -8.61
CA ALA A 64 7.91 -23.53 -7.83
C ALA A 64 8.82 -23.46 -6.63
N THR A 65 8.22 -23.35 -5.44
CA THR A 65 8.88 -22.86 -4.23
C THR A 65 10.12 -23.68 -4.04
N ALA A 66 11.25 -23.21 -4.60
CA ALA A 66 12.46 -24.00 -4.70
C ALA A 66 12.78 -24.23 -3.25
N THR A 67 12.61 -25.47 -2.79
CA THR A 67 12.48 -25.84 -1.39
C THR A 67 13.65 -25.19 -0.71
N ARG A 68 13.41 -24.00 -0.14
CA ARG A 68 14.49 -23.09 0.22
C ARG A 68 15.01 -23.74 1.46
N ARG A 69 16.01 -24.61 1.29
CA ARG A 69 16.70 -25.30 2.38
C ARG A 69 16.81 -24.26 3.47
N PRO A 70 16.25 -24.51 4.67
CA PRO A 70 16.18 -23.50 5.70
C PRO A 70 17.58 -22.93 5.82
N ARG A 71 17.75 -21.66 5.40
CA ARG A 71 19.04 -20.99 5.40
C ARG A 71 19.48 -21.10 6.85
N ARG A 72 20.47 -21.97 7.13
CA ARG A 72 21.00 -22.19 8.48
C ARG A 72 21.18 -20.82 9.06
N ARG A 73 20.33 -20.46 10.05
CA ARG A 73 20.34 -19.11 10.62
C ARG A 73 21.78 -18.88 11.04
N ALA A 74 22.45 -17.92 10.39
CA ALA A 74 23.86 -17.67 10.65
C ALA A 74 23.99 -17.45 12.15
N ARG A 75 24.76 -18.32 12.83
CA ARG A 75 24.88 -18.34 14.29
C ARG A 75 24.97 -16.90 14.79
N GLN A 76 24.00 -16.51 15.63
CA GLN A 76 23.95 -15.15 16.14
C GLN A 76 25.24 -14.90 16.91
N ILE A 77 26.00 -13.89 16.48
CA ILE A 77 27.24 -13.53 17.14
C ILE A 77 26.86 -12.88 18.47
N ASN A 78 27.43 -13.40 19.56
CA ASN A 78 27.28 -12.76 20.86
C ASN A 78 28.18 -11.52 20.92
N TRP A 79 27.64 -10.39 20.47
CA TRP A 79 28.34 -9.11 20.44
C TRP A 79 28.76 -8.61 21.82
N LYS A 80 28.11 -9.04 22.91
CA LYS A 80 28.54 -8.69 24.27
C LYS A 80 29.89 -9.33 24.61
N LYS A 81 30.08 -10.61 24.24
CA LYS A 81 31.36 -11.31 24.42
C LYS A 81 32.47 -10.72 23.56
N VAL A 82 32.15 -10.33 22.32
CA VAL A 82 33.10 -9.61 21.45
C VAL A 82 33.47 -8.26 22.07
N PHE A 83 32.49 -7.54 22.63
CA PHE A 83 32.78 -6.27 23.29
C PHE A 83 33.71 -6.46 24.48
N SER A 84 33.48 -7.46 25.33
CA SER A 84 34.34 -7.71 26.51
C SER A 84 35.78 -8.09 26.14
N SER A 85 35.98 -8.89 25.08
CA SER A 85 37.31 -9.34 24.65
C SER A 85 38.17 -8.26 23.97
N LEU A 86 37.55 -7.15 23.53
CA LEU A 86 38.30 -6.06 22.89
C LEU A 86 39.17 -5.29 23.91
N PRO A 87 40.30 -4.71 23.49
CA PRO A 87 41.07 -3.82 24.33
C PRO A 87 40.29 -2.54 24.70
N ALA A 88 40.71 -1.85 25.76
CA ALA A 88 40.06 -0.61 26.23
C ALA A 88 40.04 0.50 25.17
N ARG A 89 41.05 0.52 24.30
CA ARG A 89 41.13 1.32 23.08
C ARG A 89 41.26 0.39 21.90
N PHE A 90 40.42 0.55 20.89
CA PHE A 90 40.42 -0.32 19.73
C PHE A 90 40.00 0.43 18.47
N THR A 91 40.41 -0.06 17.31
CA THR A 91 40.07 0.51 16.00
C THR A 91 39.19 -0.44 15.22
N LEU A 92 38.68 -0.02 14.07
CA LEU A 92 37.96 -0.92 13.17
C LEU A 92 38.87 -2.09 12.71
N LYS A 93 40.17 -1.84 12.55
CA LYS A 93 41.15 -2.87 12.16
C LYS A 93 41.25 -3.97 13.19
N THR A 94 41.27 -3.64 14.49
CA THR A 94 41.31 -4.65 15.56
C THR A 94 39.99 -5.41 15.66
N LEU A 95 38.85 -4.76 15.42
CA LEU A 95 37.55 -5.44 15.35
C LEU A 95 37.45 -6.40 14.16
N ALA A 96 37.99 -6.01 13.01
CA ALA A 96 38.03 -6.85 11.81
C ALA A 96 39.00 -8.05 11.94
N ARG A 97 40.03 -7.96 12.80
CA ARG A 97 40.94 -9.08 13.10
C ARG A 97 40.37 -10.08 14.13
N HIS A 98 39.31 -9.73 14.84
CA HIS A 98 38.73 -10.60 15.86
C HIS A 98 38.12 -11.87 15.23
N ALA A 99 38.46 -13.06 15.73
CA ALA A 99 38.11 -14.36 15.15
C ALA A 99 36.61 -14.55 14.82
N VAL A 100 35.73 -13.95 15.62
CA VAL A 100 34.26 -14.05 15.44
C VAL A 100 33.68 -12.87 14.66
N ALA A 101 34.22 -11.66 14.85
CA ALA A 101 33.64 -10.44 14.27
C ALA A 101 34.18 -10.17 12.86
N GLY A 102 35.44 -10.53 12.59
CA GLY A 102 36.07 -10.40 11.26
C GLY A 102 35.40 -11.19 10.15
N LYS A 103 34.62 -12.21 10.48
CA LYS A 103 33.79 -12.98 9.52
C LYS A 103 32.63 -12.15 8.94
N ARG A 104 32.39 -10.93 9.44
CA ARG A 104 31.32 -10.05 8.98
C ARG A 104 31.87 -8.94 8.09
N PRO A 105 31.10 -8.49 7.09
CA PRO A 105 31.55 -7.46 6.17
C PRO A 105 31.71 -6.12 6.91
N LYS A 106 32.63 -5.27 6.46
CA LYS A 106 32.96 -3.97 7.07
C LYS A 106 31.72 -3.11 7.39
N PRO A 107 30.69 -2.97 6.51
CA PRO A 107 29.48 -2.21 6.83
C PRO A 107 28.73 -2.71 8.08
N HIS A 108 28.73 -4.02 8.30
CA HIS A 108 28.10 -4.62 9.47
C HIS A 108 28.85 -4.28 10.75
N LEU A 109 30.19 -4.24 10.70
CA LEU A 109 31.03 -3.80 11.82
C LEU A 109 30.78 -2.34 12.17
N TYR A 110 30.62 -1.46 11.17
CA TYR A 110 30.22 -0.07 11.40
C TYR A 110 28.86 0.02 12.08
N ALA A 111 27.87 -0.75 11.66
CA ALA A 111 26.55 -0.75 12.29
C ALA A 111 26.61 -1.15 13.77
N VAL A 112 27.44 -2.14 14.12
CA VAL A 112 27.68 -2.55 15.51
C VAL A 112 28.35 -1.44 16.32
N LEU A 113 29.39 -0.79 15.77
CA LEU A 113 30.06 0.35 16.40
C LEU A 113 29.10 1.53 16.62
N SER A 114 28.27 1.85 15.62
CA SER A 114 27.24 2.89 15.74
C SER A 114 26.24 2.55 16.84
N ARG A 115 25.87 1.29 16.99
CA ARG A 115 24.98 0.83 18.06
C ARG A 115 25.63 0.98 19.44
N TRP A 116 26.87 0.54 19.62
CA TRP A 116 27.59 0.70 20.88
C TRP A 116 27.82 2.17 21.26
N LYS A 117 28.05 3.05 20.27
CA LYS A 117 28.10 4.50 20.47
C LYS A 117 26.74 5.05 20.95
N LYS A 118 25.63 4.64 20.35
CA LYS A 118 24.27 5.02 20.79
C LYS A 118 23.93 4.50 22.18
N GLU A 119 24.44 3.34 22.55
CA GLU A 119 24.29 2.75 23.88
C GLU A 119 25.18 3.42 24.94
N GLY A 120 26.08 4.32 24.54
CA GLY A 120 26.99 5.04 25.43
C GLY A 120 28.19 4.23 25.88
N LEU A 121 28.46 3.09 25.23
CA LEU A 121 29.56 2.18 25.57
C LEU A 121 30.90 2.61 24.95
N LEU A 122 30.86 3.50 23.95
CA LEU A 122 32.03 3.97 23.21
C LEU A 122 32.10 5.50 23.14
N ALA A 123 33.30 6.03 23.37
CA ALA A 123 33.70 7.38 23.03
C ALA A 123 34.64 7.34 21.81
N LYS A 124 34.62 8.39 20.99
CA LYS A 124 35.59 8.55 19.90
C LYS A 124 36.90 9.00 20.53
N ASP A 125 37.98 8.28 20.23
CA ASP A 125 39.32 8.63 20.68
C ASP A 125 39.91 9.71 19.76
N SER A 126 40.80 10.55 20.28
CA SER A 126 41.40 11.66 19.52
C SER A 126 42.20 11.18 18.31
N GLY A 127 42.78 9.98 18.38
CA GLY A 127 43.53 9.33 17.29
C GLY A 127 42.69 8.55 16.28
N GLY A 128 41.37 8.80 16.18
CA GLY A 128 40.49 8.11 15.23
C GLY A 128 40.08 6.68 15.64
N GLY A 129 40.39 6.28 16.87
CA GLY A 129 39.97 5.02 17.48
C GLY A 129 38.66 5.14 18.29
N TYR A 130 38.29 4.04 18.94
CA TYR A 130 37.19 3.97 19.90
C TYR A 130 37.71 3.59 21.27
N ARG A 131 37.27 4.29 22.31
CA ARG A 131 37.56 3.99 23.71
C ARG A 131 36.30 3.48 24.39
N LYS A 132 36.41 2.38 25.13
CA LYS A 132 35.32 1.90 25.99
C LYS A 132 35.07 2.90 27.12
N VAL A 133 33.81 3.28 27.33
CA VAL A 133 33.41 4.20 28.39
C VAL A 133 32.92 3.36 29.57
N THR A 134 33.67 3.34 30.66
CA THR A 134 33.33 2.61 31.90
C THR A 134 32.20 3.29 32.67
N THR A 135 32.01 4.60 32.47
CA THR A 135 31.01 5.41 33.15
C THR A 135 29.79 5.62 32.26
N ARG A 136 28.69 4.94 32.59
CA ARG A 136 27.38 5.07 31.96
C ARG A 136 26.95 6.56 31.93
N PRO A 137 26.93 7.25 30.77
CA PRO A 137 26.38 8.59 30.75
C PRO A 137 24.85 8.53 30.90
N PRO A 138 24.23 9.47 31.62
CA PRO A 138 22.79 9.45 31.87
C PRO A 138 22.01 9.60 30.55
N ARG A 139 21.12 8.64 30.28
CA ARG A 139 20.21 8.70 29.12
C ARG A 139 19.23 9.87 29.28
N LYS A 140 19.43 10.96 28.55
CA LYS A 140 18.37 11.97 28.34
C LYS A 140 17.22 11.32 27.56
N ARG A 141 16.14 10.94 28.25
CA ARG A 141 14.87 10.54 27.64
C ARG A 141 14.25 11.77 26.98
N LYS A 142 14.17 11.81 25.64
CA LYS A 142 13.31 12.77 24.92
C LYS A 142 11.86 12.40 25.21
N SER A 143 11.15 13.21 25.98
CA SER A 143 9.71 13.12 26.15
C SER A 143 9.04 13.36 24.80
N ARG A 144 8.36 12.35 24.27
CA ARG A 144 7.45 12.53 23.14
C ARG A 144 6.10 12.98 23.71
N ARG A 145 5.93 14.29 23.85
CA ARG A 145 4.61 14.91 24.10
C ARG A 145 3.81 14.79 22.79
N ALA A 146 2.87 13.86 22.74
CA ALA A 146 1.90 13.82 21.65
C ALA A 146 0.95 15.03 21.82
N LYS A 147 0.89 15.91 20.82
CA LYS A 147 -0.17 16.93 20.73
C LYS A 147 -1.48 16.20 20.38
N PRO A 148 -2.56 16.29 21.17
CA PRO A 148 -3.85 15.78 20.73
C PRO A 148 -4.34 16.66 19.57
N VAL A 149 -4.65 16.02 18.44
CA VAL A 149 -5.29 16.66 17.28
C VAL A 149 -6.74 16.92 17.65
N ARG A 150 -7.14 18.19 17.71
CA ARG A 150 -8.51 18.63 17.97
C ARG A 150 -9.36 18.34 16.73
N VAL A 151 -10.15 17.28 16.77
CA VAL A 151 -11.16 17.00 15.74
C VAL A 151 -12.29 18.01 15.91
N GLN A 152 -12.46 18.91 14.94
CA GLN A 152 -13.61 19.81 14.87
C GLN A 152 -14.82 19.02 14.36
N LYS A 153 -15.89 18.97 15.16
CA LYS A 153 -17.19 18.40 14.79
C LYS A 153 -17.96 19.46 14.01
N PRO A 154 -18.37 19.24 12.74
CA PRO A 154 -19.17 20.22 12.02
C PRO A 154 -20.58 20.32 12.61
N ALA A 155 -21.06 21.55 12.75
CA ALA A 155 -22.36 21.93 13.28
C ALA A 155 -23.49 21.33 12.44
N ALA A 156 -24.44 20.66 13.11
CA ALA A 156 -25.69 20.25 12.49
C ALA A 156 -26.53 21.50 12.21
N ARG A 157 -27.13 21.48 11.02
CA ARG A 157 -27.88 22.58 10.40
C ARG A 157 -29.13 22.92 11.20
N THR A 158 -29.38 24.22 11.25
CA THR A 158 -30.58 24.93 11.67
C THR A 158 -31.84 24.31 11.08
N GLU A 159 -32.78 23.93 11.95
CA GLU A 159 -34.17 23.70 11.58
C GLU A 159 -34.80 25.05 11.23
N VAL A 160 -35.42 25.11 10.04
CA VAL A 160 -36.21 26.25 9.58
C VAL A 160 -37.65 25.99 10.00
N PRO A 161 -38.31 26.87 10.76
CA PRO A 161 -39.76 26.79 10.95
C PRO A 161 -40.44 27.36 9.70
N SER A 162 -41.39 26.62 9.13
CA SER A 162 -42.27 27.12 8.07
C SER A 162 -43.71 26.93 8.50
N ALA A 163 -44.40 28.08 8.60
CA ALA A 163 -45.84 28.37 8.50
C ALA A 163 -46.85 27.36 9.08
#